data_AF-A0A920SE81-F1
#
_entry.id   AF-A0A920SE81-F1
#
_cell.length_a   1.000
_cell.length_b   1.000
_cell.length_c   1.000
_cell.angle_alpha   90.00
_cell.angle_beta   90.00
_cell.angle_gamma   90.00
#
_symmetry.space_group_name_H-M   'P 1'
#
loop_
_entity.id
_entity.type
_entity.pdbx_description
1 polymer ?
#
loop_
_entity_poly.entity_id
_entity_poly.type
_entity_poly.pdbx_seq_one_letter_code
_entity_poly.pdbx_strand_id
1 'polypeptide(L)'
;MARTPTVTRDMVPEKYREAFDHEVAISRNAMENGPGSVMINSPEMRKRANHLVFYFREESELPHNIQELLMIMTARAKDCQYVWFAHAARAREQGISNDFVDALRDKKPLPKLQGAGANCSRLRHRTVQYQPG
;
A
#
# COMPACT_ATOMS: atom_id res chain seq x y z
N MET A 1 -11.75 5.71 -12.74
CA MET A 1 -11.44 4.35 -13.23
C MET A 1 -10.21 4.41 -14.12
N ALA A 2 -9.50 3.29 -14.29
CA ALA A 2 -8.38 3.19 -15.22
C ALA A 2 -8.87 3.54 -16.64
N ARG A 3 -8.04 4.25 -17.40
CA ARG A 3 -8.34 4.62 -18.80
C ARG A 3 -7.80 3.59 -19.80
N THR A 4 -7.46 2.40 -19.31
CA THR A 4 -6.98 1.26 -20.09
C THR A 4 -8.09 0.20 -20.16
N PRO A 5 -8.16 -0.59 -21.24
CA PRO A 5 -9.04 -1.76 -21.27
C PRO A 5 -8.77 -2.70 -20.09
N THR A 6 -9.81 -3.41 -19.65
CA THR A 6 -9.65 -4.51 -18.69
C THR A 6 -8.85 -5.62 -19.37
N VAL A 7 -7.70 -5.98 -18.79
CA VAL A 7 -6.83 -7.03 -19.32
C VAL A 7 -7.44 -8.39 -19.02
N THR A 8 -7.67 -9.18 -20.05
CA THR A 8 -8.03 -10.60 -19.94
C THR A 8 -6.82 -11.48 -20.25
N ARG A 9 -6.86 -12.72 -19.77
CA ARG A 9 -5.75 -13.68 -19.91
C ARG A 9 -5.34 -13.92 -21.37
N ASP A 10 -6.30 -13.94 -22.30
CA ASP A 10 -6.07 -14.14 -23.72
C ASP A 10 -5.31 -12.99 -24.39
N MET A 11 -5.41 -11.77 -23.84
CA MET A 11 -4.65 -10.60 -24.29
C MET A 11 -3.16 -10.65 -23.86
N VAL A 12 -2.80 -11.54 -22.93
CA VAL A 12 -1.44 -11.64 -22.38
C VAL A 12 -0.61 -12.65 -23.19
N PRO A 13 0.60 -12.27 -23.67
CA PRO A 13 1.51 -13.21 -24.33
C PRO A 13 1.82 -14.43 -23.44
N GLU A 14 1.93 -15.62 -24.03
CA GLU A 14 2.09 -16.89 -23.29
C GLU A 14 3.14 -16.84 -22.18
N LYS A 15 4.33 -16.29 -22.50
CA LYS A 15 5.46 -16.15 -21.57
C LYS A 15 5.17 -15.33 -20.31
N TYR A 16 4.08 -14.58 -20.24
CA TYR A 16 3.68 -13.76 -19.09
C TYR A 16 2.38 -14.24 -18.43
N ARG A 17 1.74 -15.29 -18.96
CA ARG A 17 0.45 -15.80 -18.44
C ARG A 17 0.59 -16.34 -17.02
N GLU A 18 1.70 -16.99 -16.69
CA GLU A 18 1.95 -17.49 -15.33
C GLU A 18 1.94 -16.34 -14.29
N ALA A 19 2.63 -15.25 -14.57
CA ALA A 19 2.63 -14.08 -13.70
C ALA A 19 1.25 -13.41 -13.63
N PHE A 20 0.51 -13.37 -14.74
CA PHE A 20 -0.86 -12.85 -14.75
C PHE A 20 -1.77 -13.73 -13.88
N ASP A 21 -1.75 -15.04 -14.06
CA ASP A 21 -2.56 -16.01 -13.32
C ASP A 21 -2.25 -15.95 -11.82
N HIS A 22 -0.98 -15.82 -11.45
CA HIS A 22 -0.55 -15.60 -10.06
C HIS A 22 -1.19 -14.34 -9.45
N GLU A 23 -1.09 -13.20 -10.14
CA GLU A 23 -1.64 -11.93 -9.64
C GLU A 23 -3.16 -11.95 -9.54
N VAL A 24 -3.86 -12.60 -10.49
CA VAL A 24 -5.31 -12.81 -10.44
C VAL A 24 -5.71 -13.60 -9.20
N ALA A 25 -5.01 -14.69 -8.92
CA ALA A 25 -5.33 -15.58 -7.81
C ALA A 25 -5.24 -14.88 -6.44
N ILE A 26 -4.26 -13.98 -6.26
CA ILE A 26 -4.04 -13.31 -4.97
C ILE A 26 -4.82 -12.01 -4.81
N SER A 27 -5.30 -11.39 -5.89
CA SER A 27 -5.80 -10.01 -5.85
C SER A 27 -7.21 -9.81 -5.28
N ARG A 28 -8.05 -10.86 -5.09
CA ARG A 28 -9.41 -10.78 -4.49
C ARG A 28 -10.18 -9.47 -4.85
N ASN A 29 -10.34 -9.17 -6.15
CA ASN A 29 -10.97 -7.97 -6.74
C ASN A 29 -10.12 -6.67 -6.83
N ALA A 30 -8.92 -6.62 -6.26
CA ALA A 30 -7.99 -5.48 -6.38
C ALA A 30 -7.45 -5.26 -7.82
N MET A 31 -7.77 -6.17 -8.74
CA MET A 31 -7.47 -6.04 -10.16
C MET A 31 -8.55 -5.29 -10.96
N GLU A 32 -9.73 -5.08 -10.39
CA GLU A 32 -10.81 -4.38 -11.08
C GLU A 32 -10.70 -2.86 -10.91
N ASN A 33 -10.07 -2.41 -9.83
CA ASN A 33 -10.00 -1.00 -9.45
C ASN A 33 -8.62 -0.61 -8.90
N GLY A 34 -8.29 0.68 -9.01
CA GLY A 34 -7.06 1.23 -8.44
C GLY A 34 -5.79 0.99 -9.27
N PRO A 35 -4.60 1.27 -8.71
CA PRO A 35 -3.34 1.18 -9.44
C PRO A 35 -3.01 -0.24 -9.94
N GLY A 36 -3.50 -1.27 -9.25
CA GLY A 36 -3.29 -2.68 -9.63
C GLY A 36 -3.87 -3.01 -11.01
N SER A 37 -5.04 -2.46 -11.34
CA SER A 37 -5.69 -2.68 -12.64
C SER A 37 -4.96 -2.03 -13.81
N VAL A 38 -4.12 -1.02 -13.55
CA VAL A 38 -3.22 -0.44 -14.56
C VAL A 38 -1.96 -1.28 -14.69
N MET A 39 -1.33 -1.63 -13.56
CA MET A 39 -0.06 -2.36 -13.55
C MET A 39 -0.15 -3.77 -14.16
N ILE A 40 -1.31 -4.43 -14.13
CA ILE A 40 -1.48 -5.78 -14.68
C ILE A 40 -1.28 -5.85 -16.21
N ASN A 41 -1.29 -4.72 -16.92
CA ASN A 41 -0.84 -4.64 -18.32
C ASN A 41 0.63 -5.08 -18.49
N SER A 42 1.40 -5.11 -17.40
CA SER A 42 2.73 -5.72 -17.32
C SER A 42 2.78 -6.69 -16.12
N PRO A 43 2.39 -7.98 -16.31
CA PRO A 43 2.22 -8.92 -15.20
C PRO A 43 3.47 -9.12 -14.32
N GLU A 44 4.65 -9.20 -14.94
CA GLU A 44 5.93 -9.33 -14.23
C GLU A 44 6.24 -8.11 -13.35
N MET A 45 5.97 -6.91 -13.86
CA MET A 45 6.13 -5.67 -13.08
C MET A 45 5.15 -5.64 -11.92
N ARG A 46 3.88 -5.98 -12.17
CA ARG A 46 2.83 -6.06 -11.15
C ARG A 46 3.21 -7.00 -10.01
N LYS A 47 3.70 -8.20 -10.34
CA LYS A 47 4.14 -9.22 -9.38
C LYS A 47 5.26 -8.71 -8.47
N ARG A 48 6.29 -8.08 -9.05
CA ARG A 48 7.39 -7.49 -8.29
C ARG A 48 6.95 -6.32 -7.41
N ALA A 49 6.06 -5.46 -7.93
CA ALA A 49 5.49 -4.37 -7.17
C ALA A 49 4.65 -4.89 -5.99
N ASN A 50 3.89 -5.95 -6.19
CA ASN A 50 3.10 -6.58 -5.12
C ASN A 50 3.97 -7.19 -4.03
N HIS A 51 5.06 -7.86 -4.42
CA HIS A 51 6.03 -8.38 -3.46
C HIS A 51 6.57 -7.27 -2.55
N LEU A 52 6.91 -6.11 -3.11
CA LEU A 52 7.33 -4.95 -2.30
C LEU A 52 6.21 -4.43 -1.38
N VAL A 53 4.97 -4.38 -1.88
CA VAL A 53 3.81 -3.97 -1.07
C VAL A 53 3.62 -4.93 0.11
N PHE A 54 3.63 -6.24 -0.13
CA PHE A 54 3.46 -7.24 0.94
C PHE A 54 4.58 -7.20 1.96
N TYR A 55 5.82 -7.00 1.52
CA TYR A 55 6.93 -6.82 2.45
C TYR A 55 6.67 -5.68 3.43
N PHE A 56 6.27 -4.49 2.95
CA PHE A 56 5.97 -3.38 3.85
C PHE A 56 4.74 -3.64 4.74
N ARG A 57 3.70 -4.28 4.20
CA ARG A 57 2.43 -4.51 4.90
C ARG A 57 2.51 -5.55 5.99
N GLU A 58 3.14 -6.68 5.66
CA GLU A 58 3.02 -7.91 6.43
C GLU A 58 4.35 -8.32 7.10
N GLU A 59 5.49 -7.99 6.48
CA GLU A 59 6.80 -8.49 6.94
C GLU A 59 7.66 -7.43 7.64
N SER A 60 7.43 -6.14 7.36
CA SER A 60 8.24 -5.07 7.93
C SER A 60 7.92 -4.85 9.41
N GLU A 61 8.90 -4.35 10.17
CA GLU A 61 8.74 -4.04 11.60
C GLU A 61 7.93 -2.76 11.85
N LEU A 62 7.49 -2.05 10.79
CA LEU A 62 6.70 -0.84 10.93
C LEU A 62 5.29 -1.17 11.46
N PRO A 63 4.88 -0.61 12.61
CA PRO A 63 3.53 -0.80 13.12
C PRO A 63 2.45 -0.33 12.14
N HIS A 64 1.32 -1.03 12.05
CA HIS A 64 0.24 -0.74 11.08
C HIS A 64 -0.31 0.68 11.17
N ASN A 65 -0.45 1.24 12.37
CA ASN A 65 -0.80 2.65 12.60
C ASN A 65 0.18 3.63 11.94
N ILE A 66 1.49 3.35 11.98
CA ILE A 66 2.52 4.15 11.31
C ILE A 66 2.41 3.99 9.80
N GLN A 67 2.19 2.77 9.30
CA GLN A 67 2.02 2.54 7.86
C GLN A 67 0.82 3.32 7.31
N GLU A 68 -0.35 3.25 7.97
CA GLU A 68 -1.55 3.98 7.56
C GLU A 68 -1.35 5.50 7.66
N LEU A 69 -0.69 5.98 8.72
CA LEU A 69 -0.33 7.39 8.88
C LEU A 69 0.53 7.88 7.70
N LEU A 70 1.60 7.15 7.35
CA LEU A 70 2.49 7.50 6.24
C LEU A 70 1.73 7.55 4.90
N MET A 71 0.78 6.64 4.68
CA MET A 71 -0.03 6.66 3.47
C MET A 71 -0.97 7.85 3.39
N ILE A 72 -1.70 8.19 4.46
CA ILE A 72 -2.61 9.35 4.43
C ILE A 72 -1.83 10.68 4.36
N MET A 73 -0.65 10.76 4.98
CA MET A 73 0.26 11.91 4.84
C MET A 73 0.75 12.05 3.41
N THR A 74 1.20 10.95 2.79
CA THR A 74 1.63 10.95 1.39
C THR A 74 0.48 11.30 0.45
N ALA A 75 -0.70 10.72 0.68
CA ALA A 75 -1.90 11.01 -0.08
C ALA A 75 -2.25 12.50 0.00
N ARG A 76 -2.17 13.10 1.19
CA ARG A 76 -2.41 14.55 1.33
C ARG A 76 -1.34 15.36 0.62
N ALA A 77 -0.07 15.04 0.80
CA ALA A 77 1.07 15.75 0.21
C ALA A 77 1.07 15.71 -1.33
N LYS A 78 0.47 14.67 -1.92
CA LYS A 78 0.35 14.50 -3.37
C LYS A 78 -1.06 14.79 -3.91
N ASP A 79 -1.96 15.30 -3.06
CA ASP A 79 -3.38 15.50 -3.39
C ASP A 79 -4.04 14.24 -4.03
N CYS A 80 -3.63 13.04 -3.60
CA CYS A 80 -4.08 11.76 -4.13
C CYS A 80 -5.35 11.26 -3.41
N GLN A 81 -6.50 11.58 -3.98
CA GLN A 81 -7.81 11.22 -3.42
C GLN A 81 -8.02 9.71 -3.29
N TYR A 82 -7.57 8.90 -4.26
CA TYR A 82 -7.76 7.45 -4.22
C TYR A 82 -7.10 6.82 -2.98
N VAL A 83 -5.83 7.15 -2.74
CA VAL A 83 -5.11 6.66 -1.55
C VAL A 83 -5.73 7.22 -0.28
N TRP A 84 -6.15 8.49 -0.27
CA TRP A 84 -6.83 9.07 0.88
C TRP A 84 -8.09 8.29 1.25
N PHE A 85 -8.99 8.03 0.30
CA PHE A 85 -10.22 7.27 0.54
C PHE A 85 -9.95 5.83 0.97
N ALA A 86 -8.90 5.19 0.44
CA ALA A 86 -8.54 3.84 0.81
C ALA A 86 -7.94 3.70 2.23
N HIS A 87 -7.38 4.78 2.79
CA HIS A 87 -6.54 4.70 3.99
C HIS A 87 -6.98 5.59 5.16
N ALA A 88 -7.76 6.66 4.93
CA ALA A 88 -8.18 7.55 6.01
C ALA A 88 -9.09 6.87 7.05
N ALA A 89 -9.95 5.94 6.64
CA ALA A 89 -10.75 5.14 7.58
C ALA A 89 -9.86 4.17 8.36
N ARG A 90 -8.97 3.45 7.67
CA ARG A 90 -8.01 2.52 8.28
C ARG A 90 -7.08 3.18 9.29
N ALA A 91 -6.58 4.39 9.00
CA ALA A 91 -5.77 5.14 9.94
C ALA A 91 -6.53 5.39 11.27
N ARG A 92 -7.83 5.70 11.20
CA ARG A 92 -8.69 5.86 12.38
C ARG A 92 -8.89 4.55 13.12
N GLU A 93 -9.17 3.46 12.40
CA GLU A 93 -9.27 2.11 12.97
C GLU A 93 -7.99 1.67 13.69
N GLN A 94 -6.83 2.12 13.20
CA GLN A 94 -5.52 1.90 13.79
C GLN A 94 -5.18 2.89 14.93
N GLY A 95 -6.14 3.71 15.36
CA GLY A 95 -6.03 4.57 16.55
C GLY A 95 -5.50 5.98 16.30
N ILE A 96 -5.30 6.40 15.06
CA ILE A 96 -5.02 7.82 14.76
C ILE A 96 -6.32 8.63 14.99
N SER A 97 -6.26 9.69 15.80
CA SER A 97 -7.46 10.43 16.17
C SER A 97 -8.17 11.08 14.97
N ASN A 98 -9.50 11.16 15.04
CA ASN A 98 -10.31 11.85 14.02
C ASN A 98 -9.83 13.28 13.79
N ASP A 99 -9.59 14.03 14.86
CA ASP A 99 -9.09 15.41 14.81
C ASP A 99 -7.77 15.51 14.04
N PHE A 100 -6.86 14.55 14.20
CA PHE A 100 -5.60 14.54 13.46
C PHE A 100 -5.83 14.27 11.98
N VAL A 101 -6.62 13.25 11.65
CA VAL A 101 -6.90 12.90 10.24
C VAL A 101 -7.64 14.03 9.54
N ASP A 102 -8.57 14.69 10.21
CA ASP A 102 -9.34 15.81 9.67
C ASP A 102 -8.49 17.08 9.53
N ALA A 103 -7.64 17.39 10.52
CA ALA A 103 -6.69 18.49 10.41
C ALA A 103 -5.70 18.28 9.26
N LEU A 104 -5.21 17.05 9.08
CA LEU A 104 -4.35 16.67 7.95
C LEU A 104 -5.08 16.85 6.63
N ARG A 105 -6.33 16.38 6.51
CA ARG A 105 -7.19 16.56 5.32
C ARG A 105 -7.29 18.02 4.93
N ASP A 106 -7.65 18.85 5.91
CA ASP A 106 -7.98 20.26 5.73
C ASP A 106 -6.73 21.16 5.66
N LYS A 107 -5.52 20.60 5.76
CA LYS A 107 -4.25 21.35 5.83
C LYS A 107 -4.26 22.39 6.97
N LYS A 108 -4.86 22.03 8.12
CA LYS A 108 -4.88 22.84 9.34
C LYS A 108 -3.69 22.48 10.25
N PRO A 109 -3.37 23.30 11.27
CA PRO A 109 -2.41 22.92 12.30
C PRO A 109 -2.73 21.54 12.87
N LEU A 110 -1.74 20.65 12.88
CA LEU A 110 -1.93 19.28 13.34
C LEU A 110 -1.97 19.24 14.87
N PRO A 111 -2.97 18.59 15.49
CA PRO A 111 -2.97 18.35 16.92
C PRO A 111 -1.82 17.39 17.28
N LYS A 112 -1.53 17.26 18.58
CA LYS A 112 -0.54 16.27 19.05
C LYS A 112 -0.96 14.89 18.54
N LEU A 113 -0.03 14.22 17.87
CA LEU A 113 -0.25 12.88 17.35
C LEU A 113 -0.54 11.93 18.52
N GLN A 114 -1.73 11.33 18.49
CA GLN A 114 -2.14 10.27 19.41
C GLN A 114 -2.27 8.98 18.62
N GLY A 115 -1.91 7.86 19.25
CA GLY A 115 -2.10 6.54 18.65
C GLY A 115 -1.01 6.07 17.69
N ALA A 116 -0.10 6.93 17.20
CA ALA A 116 1.06 6.51 16.40
C ALA A 116 2.32 6.35 17.27
N GLY A 117 2.66 5.08 17.58
CA GLY A 117 4.01 4.66 17.97
C GLY A 117 4.61 5.25 19.26
N ALA A 118 4.04 4.94 20.43
CA ALA A 118 4.73 5.17 21.71
C ALA A 118 5.91 4.20 21.98
N ASN A 119 6.12 3.18 21.13
CA ASN A 119 7.06 2.08 21.38
C ASN A 119 7.98 1.75 20.18
N CYS A 120 8.45 2.77 19.44
CA CYS A 120 9.51 2.59 18.45
C CYS A 120 10.91 2.49 19.11
N SER A 121 11.02 1.73 20.21
CA SER A 121 12.28 1.50 20.93
C SER A 121 12.93 0.17 20.57
N ARG A 122 12.30 -0.64 19.72
CA ARG A 122 12.71 -2.02 19.39
C ARG A 122 13.46 -2.19 18.06
N LEU A 123 13.75 -1.10 17.34
CA LEU A 123 14.59 -1.12 16.13
C LEU A 123 16.10 -1.28 16.48
N ARG A 124 16.46 -2.22 17.35
CA ARG A 124 17.84 -2.65 17.54
C ARG A 124 18.08 -3.91 16.71
N HIS A 125 18.73 -3.69 15.57
CA HIS A 125 19.61 -4.63 14.89
C HIS A 125 19.12 -6.07 14.76
N ARG A 126 18.29 -6.33 13.73
CA ARG A 126 18.39 -7.60 13.02
C ARG A 126 18.96 -7.32 11.63
N THR A 127 20.28 -7.13 11.57
CA THR A 127 21.02 -7.25 10.32
C THR A 127 20.71 -8.62 9.73
N VAL A 128 20.02 -8.63 8.59
CA VAL A 128 19.87 -9.79 7.72
C VAL A 128 21.29 -10.24 7.35
N GLN A 129 21.76 -11.31 7.96
CA GLN A 129 23.00 -11.99 7.56
C GLN A 129 22.72 -12.61 6.19
N TYR A 130 23.07 -11.89 5.13
CA TYR A 130 23.13 -12.44 3.78
C TYR A 130 24.35 -13.36 3.70
N GLN A 131 24.12 -14.66 3.52
CA GLN A 131 25.16 -15.63 3.17
C GLN A 131 25.07 -15.89 1.66
N PRO A 132 26.05 -15.49 0.85
CA PRO A 132 26.16 -15.99 -0.52
C PRO A 132 26.61 -17.45 -0.50
N GLY A 133 26.01 -18.25 -1.38
CA GLY A 133 26.39 -19.65 -1.62
C GLY A 133 27.73 -19.79 -2.35
#